data_AF-E7ABL4-F1
#
_entry.id   AF-E7ABL4-F1
#
_cell.length_a   1.000
_cell.length_b   1.000
_cell.length_c   1.000
_cell.angle_alpha   90.00
_cell.angle_beta   90.00
_cell.angle_gamma   90.00
#
_symmetry.space_group_name_H-M   'P 1'
#
loop_
_entity.id
_entity.type
_entity.pdbx_description
1 polymer ?
#
loop_
_entity_poly.entity_id
_entity_poly.type
_entity_poly.pdbx_seq_one_letter_code
_entity_poly.pdbx_strand_id
1 'polypeptide(L)'
;MPVFQVLLNYSDVENKHIPWYLKENIGTILRAAGYTTFWLDNQDNWQDESTYANVYTLTSHSFDYTYWTNQGWKNHDQVLINTYNHEVKSKLRVKNFILFHLMGNHLIFNQRFPKSFAKFTPKDLPYTGLKVQNMADKQIVADYVNSLYYTDYILQEIFNLFKDKNALIVYLSDHGQSVYEDWHGYEHSCSKSGVEIPFVIYVTEKFKQKYPQKVKAIAQAINKPFMTDDLIHSLLPLMGIHTKDNIESKNLFSPTFDVKRKRVFCGSVYKP
;
A
#
# COMPACT_ATOMS: atom_id res chain seq x y z
N MET A 1 3.51 -13.61 7.23
CA MET A 1 2.19 -14.03 6.71
C MET A 1 1.95 -13.28 5.42
N PRO A 2 1.13 -13.79 4.48
CA PRO A 2 0.71 -13.02 3.32
C PRO A 2 0.11 -11.67 3.74
N VAL A 3 0.51 -10.59 3.07
CA VAL A 3 0.26 -9.22 3.53
C VAL A 3 -1.24 -8.91 3.60
N PHE A 4 -2.01 -9.26 2.57
CA PHE A 4 -3.46 -9.01 2.57
C PHE A 4 -4.25 -9.81 3.62
N GLN A 5 -3.67 -10.84 4.24
CA GLN A 5 -4.32 -11.53 5.35
C GLN A 5 -4.23 -10.74 6.67
N VAL A 6 -3.38 -9.71 6.74
CA VAL A 6 -3.09 -8.95 7.97
C VAL A 6 -3.26 -7.44 7.79
N LEU A 7 -3.08 -6.92 6.58
CA LEU A 7 -2.99 -5.50 6.31
C LEU A 7 -4.28 -4.74 6.64
N LEU A 8 -5.43 -5.34 6.37
CA LEU A 8 -6.75 -4.69 6.40
C LEU A 8 -7.71 -5.31 7.43
N ASN A 9 -7.18 -6.01 8.43
CA ASN A 9 -7.93 -6.58 9.55
C ASN A 9 -7.04 -6.60 10.81
N TYR A 10 -7.53 -7.16 11.92
CA TYR A 10 -6.79 -7.27 13.19
C TYR A 10 -5.88 -8.50 13.30
N SER A 11 -5.54 -9.18 12.20
CA SER A 11 -4.58 -10.28 12.21
C SER A 11 -3.15 -9.77 12.25
N ASP A 12 -2.32 -10.42 13.05
CA ASP A 12 -0.91 -10.08 13.22
C ASP A 12 -0.07 -11.32 13.56
N VAL A 13 1.24 -11.15 13.68
CA VAL A 13 2.14 -12.27 14.00
C VAL A 13 1.79 -12.94 15.33
N GLU A 14 1.38 -12.15 16.33
CA GLU A 14 1.08 -12.65 17.67
C GLU A 14 -0.21 -13.48 17.71
N ASN A 15 -1.19 -13.14 16.89
CA ASN A 15 -2.51 -13.76 16.87
C ASN A 15 -2.78 -14.65 15.64
N LYS A 16 -1.74 -14.95 14.84
CA LYS A 16 -1.77 -15.79 13.63
C LYS A 16 -2.42 -17.19 13.78
N HIS A 17 -2.64 -17.64 15.01
CA HIS A 17 -3.34 -18.89 15.32
C HIS A 17 -4.86 -18.77 15.14
N ILE A 18 -5.39 -17.54 15.11
CA ILE A 18 -6.77 -17.24 14.76
C ILE A 18 -6.82 -17.05 13.24
N PRO A 19 -7.65 -17.82 12.51
CA PRO A 19 -7.81 -17.64 11.08
C PRO A 19 -8.22 -16.21 10.73
N TRP A 20 -7.52 -15.60 9.76
CA TRP A 20 -7.70 -14.18 9.43
C TRP A 20 -9.13 -13.82 9.00
N TYR A 21 -9.85 -14.75 8.36
CA TYR A 21 -11.23 -14.55 7.92
C TYR A 21 -12.25 -14.54 9.07
N LEU A 22 -11.83 -14.82 10.31
CA LEU A 22 -12.64 -14.62 11.52
C LEU A 22 -12.40 -13.25 12.17
N LYS A 23 -11.41 -12.48 11.69
CA LYS A 23 -11.19 -11.11 12.12
C LYS A 23 -12.01 -10.17 11.25
N GLU A 24 -12.64 -9.19 11.89
CA GLU A 24 -13.36 -8.16 11.16
C GLU A 24 -12.38 -7.36 10.29
N ASN A 25 -12.76 -7.15 9.03
CA ASN A 25 -11.96 -6.39 8.08
C ASN A 25 -12.35 -4.91 8.11
N ILE A 26 -11.48 -4.06 7.56
CA ILE A 26 -11.64 -2.61 7.58
C ILE A 26 -12.89 -2.14 6.83
N GLY A 27 -13.29 -2.80 5.73
CA GLY A 27 -14.45 -2.41 4.94
C GLY A 27 -15.75 -2.51 5.75
N THR A 28 -15.95 -3.62 6.47
CA THR A 28 -17.11 -3.79 7.36
C THR A 28 -17.13 -2.72 8.46
N ILE A 29 -15.98 -2.49 9.12
CA ILE A 29 -15.86 -1.51 10.21
C ILE A 29 -16.19 -0.10 9.70
N LEU A 30 -15.67 0.29 8.54
CA LEU A 30 -15.88 1.61 7.95
C LEU A 30 -17.35 1.84 7.56
N ARG A 31 -18.00 0.83 6.98
CA ARG A 31 -19.43 0.90 6.66
C ARG A 31 -20.28 1.06 7.92
N ALA A 32 -19.99 0.30 8.98
CA ALA A 32 -20.64 0.46 10.28
C ALA A 32 -20.40 1.85 10.88
N ALA A 33 -19.24 2.47 10.64
CA ALA A 33 -18.91 3.84 11.05
C ALA A 33 -19.51 4.95 10.14
N GLY A 34 -20.31 4.56 9.13
CA GLY A 34 -21.02 5.46 8.22
C GLY A 34 -20.16 6.03 7.09
N TYR A 35 -19.06 5.37 6.72
CA TYR A 35 -18.30 5.69 5.51
C TYR A 35 -18.91 5.00 4.29
N THR A 36 -18.91 5.69 3.15
CA THR A 36 -19.06 5.04 1.85
C THR A 36 -17.70 4.53 1.39
N THR A 37 -17.59 3.25 1.07
CA THR A 37 -16.31 2.59 0.79
C THR A 37 -16.17 2.17 -0.67
N PHE A 38 -15.00 2.45 -1.25
CA PHE A 38 -14.68 2.16 -2.66
C PHE A 38 -13.36 1.38 -2.76
N TRP A 39 -13.35 0.30 -3.54
CA TRP A 39 -12.17 -0.49 -3.90
C TRP A 39 -11.93 -0.38 -5.41
N LEU A 40 -10.82 0.22 -5.83
CA LEU A 40 -10.44 0.31 -7.24
C LEU A 40 -9.18 -0.53 -7.44
N ASP A 41 -9.27 -1.54 -8.30
CA ASP A 41 -8.23 -2.55 -8.47
C ASP A 41 -7.66 -2.54 -9.89
N ASN A 42 -6.34 -2.49 -10.01
CA ASN A 42 -5.64 -2.68 -11.27
C ASN A 42 -4.66 -3.87 -11.23
N GLN A 43 -4.60 -4.65 -10.15
CA GLN A 43 -3.71 -5.80 -10.06
C GLN A 43 -4.34 -7.06 -10.67
N ASP A 44 -5.63 -7.29 -10.39
CA ASP A 44 -6.26 -8.55 -10.69
C ASP A 44 -7.08 -8.52 -11.99
N ASN A 45 -6.91 -9.55 -12.81
CA ASN A 45 -7.68 -9.68 -14.05
C ASN A 45 -9.04 -10.33 -13.78
N TRP A 46 -10.07 -9.51 -13.52
CA TRP A 46 -11.44 -9.98 -13.28
C TRP A 46 -12.05 -10.85 -14.41
N GLN A 47 -11.47 -10.86 -15.61
CA GLN A 47 -11.92 -11.71 -16.72
C GLN A 47 -11.40 -13.15 -16.66
N ASP A 48 -10.52 -13.49 -15.72
CA ASP A 48 -10.01 -14.83 -15.51
C ASP A 48 -10.70 -15.47 -14.30
N GLU A 49 -11.50 -16.52 -14.52
CA GLU A 49 -12.25 -17.15 -13.43
C GLU A 49 -11.35 -17.79 -12.35
N SER A 50 -10.05 -17.96 -12.62
CA SER A 50 -9.09 -18.45 -11.63
C SER A 50 -8.66 -17.40 -10.59
N THR A 51 -8.92 -16.10 -10.81
CA THR A 51 -8.58 -15.03 -9.87
C THR A 51 -9.60 -14.85 -8.74
N TYR A 52 -10.76 -15.52 -8.79
CA TYR A 52 -11.84 -15.39 -7.79
C TYR A 52 -11.50 -15.85 -6.35
N ALA A 53 -10.27 -16.34 -6.11
CA ALA A 53 -9.90 -16.97 -4.84
C ALA A 53 -8.72 -16.29 -4.10
N ASN A 54 -8.27 -15.10 -4.50
CA ASN A 54 -7.24 -14.41 -3.72
C ASN A 54 -7.81 -13.59 -2.56
N VAL A 55 -6.94 -13.30 -1.59
CA VAL A 55 -7.34 -12.73 -0.29
C VAL A 55 -7.89 -11.31 -0.43
N TYR A 56 -7.34 -10.50 -1.34
CA TYR A 56 -7.78 -9.11 -1.51
C TYR A 56 -9.12 -9.02 -2.28
N THR A 57 -9.40 -9.94 -3.21
CA THR A 57 -10.74 -10.07 -3.81
C THR A 57 -11.79 -10.37 -2.73
N LEU A 58 -11.55 -11.34 -1.85
CA LEU A 58 -12.44 -11.63 -0.72
C LEU A 58 -12.59 -10.43 0.23
N THR A 59 -11.50 -9.70 0.48
CA THR A 59 -11.54 -8.49 1.31
C THR A 59 -12.38 -7.39 0.68
N SER A 60 -12.33 -7.23 -0.64
CA SER A 60 -13.10 -6.21 -1.37
C SER A 60 -14.61 -6.37 -1.25
N HIS A 61 -15.13 -7.58 -0.99
CA HIS A 61 -16.57 -7.83 -0.80
C HIS A 61 -17.17 -7.11 0.41
N SER A 62 -16.33 -6.64 1.33
CA SER A 62 -16.75 -5.83 2.46
C SER A 62 -16.98 -4.35 2.10
N PHE A 63 -16.63 -3.91 0.89
CA PHE A 63 -16.76 -2.52 0.43
C PHE A 63 -18.12 -2.30 -0.27
N ASP A 64 -18.60 -1.05 -0.31
CA ASP A 64 -19.87 -0.72 -0.99
C ASP A 64 -19.76 -0.80 -2.51
N TYR A 65 -18.61 -0.41 -3.06
CA TYR A 65 -18.34 -0.41 -4.50
C TYR A 65 -16.95 -0.97 -4.80
N THR A 66 -16.87 -1.86 -5.79
CA THR A 66 -15.61 -2.43 -6.29
C THR A 66 -15.53 -2.24 -7.80
N TYR A 67 -14.39 -1.74 -8.29
CA TYR A 67 -14.12 -1.52 -9.71
C TYR A 67 -12.83 -2.25 -10.12
N TRP A 68 -12.98 -3.16 -11.07
CA TRP A 68 -11.87 -3.93 -11.64
C TRP A 68 -11.44 -3.29 -12.96
N THR A 69 -10.19 -2.87 -13.03
CA THR A 69 -9.69 -2.06 -14.16
C THR A 69 -8.60 -2.77 -14.95
N ASN A 70 -8.05 -3.86 -14.45
CA ASN A 70 -7.06 -4.65 -15.16
C ASN A 70 -7.69 -5.36 -16.38
N GLN A 71 -6.98 -5.33 -17.51
CA GLN A 71 -7.39 -5.95 -18.77
C GLN A 71 -6.24 -6.85 -19.28
N GLY A 72 -5.93 -7.91 -18.53
CA GLY A 72 -4.81 -8.81 -18.84
C GLY A 72 -3.44 -8.14 -18.73
N TRP A 73 -3.24 -7.33 -17.69
CA TRP A 73 -2.00 -6.63 -17.31
C TRP A 73 -1.53 -5.57 -18.32
N LYS A 74 -2.41 -5.19 -19.26
CA LYS A 74 -2.13 -4.17 -20.29
C LYS A 74 -2.31 -2.74 -19.80
N ASN A 75 -3.03 -2.54 -18.68
CA ASN A 75 -3.36 -1.22 -18.16
C ASN A 75 -2.32 -0.76 -17.14
N HIS A 76 -1.79 0.43 -17.35
CA HIS A 76 -1.02 1.13 -16.34
C HIS A 76 -1.95 1.79 -15.31
N ASP A 77 -1.43 2.06 -14.10
CA ASP A 77 -2.23 2.54 -12.95
C ASP A 77 -2.96 3.88 -13.16
N GLN A 78 -2.68 4.63 -14.23
CA GLN A 78 -3.46 5.80 -14.65
C GLN A 78 -4.96 5.46 -14.84
N VAL A 79 -5.28 4.20 -15.18
CA VAL A 79 -6.67 3.73 -15.30
C VAL A 79 -7.44 3.91 -13.99
N LEU A 80 -6.78 3.81 -12.83
CA LEU A 80 -7.42 4.00 -11.52
C LEU A 80 -7.88 5.45 -11.33
N ILE A 81 -7.10 6.42 -11.81
CA ILE A 81 -7.44 7.85 -11.79
C ILE A 81 -8.65 8.12 -12.70
N ASN A 82 -8.66 7.49 -13.88
CA ASN A 82 -9.77 7.61 -14.82
C ASN A 82 -11.06 7.03 -14.23
N THR A 83 -10.98 5.83 -13.64
CA THR A 83 -12.10 5.18 -12.95
C THR A 83 -12.59 6.01 -11.77
N TYR A 84 -11.70 6.60 -10.97
CA TYR A 84 -12.13 7.51 -9.92
C TYR A 84 -12.96 8.68 -10.48
N ASN A 85 -12.47 9.33 -11.52
CA ASN A 85 -13.13 10.51 -12.10
C ASN A 85 -14.49 10.18 -12.73
N HIS A 86 -14.62 9.04 -13.40
CA HIS A 86 -15.85 8.64 -14.08
C HIS A 86 -16.87 7.99 -13.14
N GLU A 87 -16.41 7.11 -12.24
CA GLU A 87 -17.30 6.23 -11.48
C GLU A 87 -17.46 6.62 -10.02
N VAL A 88 -16.40 7.12 -9.37
CA VAL A 88 -16.38 7.28 -7.90
C VAL A 88 -16.77 8.70 -7.50
N LYS A 89 -16.24 9.71 -8.20
CA LYS A 89 -16.36 11.13 -7.85
C LYS A 89 -17.82 11.58 -7.67
N SER A 90 -18.73 11.10 -8.53
CA SER A 90 -20.17 11.43 -8.47
C SER A 90 -20.92 10.73 -7.32
N LYS A 91 -20.34 9.68 -6.74
CA LYS A 91 -20.93 8.85 -5.68
C LYS A 91 -20.43 9.22 -4.28
N LEU A 92 -19.49 10.18 -4.18
CA LEU A 92 -18.92 10.61 -2.90
C LEU A 92 -19.99 11.21 -1.96
N ARG A 93 -19.92 10.83 -0.68
CA ARG A 93 -20.77 11.33 0.41
C ARG A 93 -19.96 12.16 1.41
N VAL A 94 -20.51 12.37 2.61
CA VAL A 94 -19.87 13.14 3.69
C VAL A 94 -18.59 12.45 4.20
N LYS A 95 -18.61 11.12 4.34
CA LYS A 95 -17.47 10.31 4.76
C LYS A 95 -17.19 9.25 3.69
N ASN A 96 -15.98 9.23 3.16
CA ASN A 96 -15.58 8.28 2.12
C ASN A 96 -14.26 7.63 2.50
N PHE A 97 -14.13 6.35 2.17
CA PHE A 97 -12.86 5.63 2.18
C PHE A 97 -12.65 5.04 0.79
N ILE A 98 -11.50 5.31 0.20
CA ILE A 98 -11.21 4.94 -1.19
C ILE A 98 -9.86 4.25 -1.19
N LEU A 99 -9.86 3.00 -1.58
CA LEU A 99 -8.67 2.18 -1.70
C LEU A 99 -8.31 2.05 -3.18
N PHE A 100 -7.12 2.52 -3.52
CA PHE A 100 -6.51 2.34 -4.83
C PHE A 100 -5.51 1.19 -4.72
N HIS A 101 -5.80 0.06 -5.37
CA HIS A 101 -4.93 -1.09 -5.41
C HIS A 101 -4.18 -1.10 -6.74
N LEU A 102 -2.92 -0.66 -6.68
CA LEU A 102 -2.04 -0.43 -7.82
C LEU A 102 -1.42 -1.76 -8.27
N MET A 103 -1.12 -1.87 -9.57
CA MET A 103 -0.14 -2.86 -10.05
C MET A 103 1.27 -2.49 -9.58
N GLY A 104 1.55 -1.18 -9.47
CA GLY A 104 2.78 -0.64 -8.92
C GLY A 104 4.02 -1.21 -9.61
N ASN A 105 4.92 -1.76 -8.81
CA ASN A 105 6.24 -2.21 -9.25
C ASN A 105 6.33 -3.73 -9.40
N HIS A 106 5.22 -4.39 -9.73
CA HIS A 106 5.18 -5.84 -9.96
C HIS A 106 6.09 -6.29 -11.13
N LEU A 107 6.59 -7.53 -11.07
CA LEU A 107 7.52 -8.16 -12.03
C LEU A 107 7.15 -7.93 -13.50
N ILE A 108 8.17 -7.86 -14.36
CA ILE A 108 8.11 -7.33 -15.74
C ILE A 108 7.98 -5.80 -15.72
N PHE A 109 8.97 -5.16 -15.08
CA PHE A 109 8.92 -3.73 -14.73
C PHE A 109 8.70 -2.81 -15.94
N ASN A 110 9.21 -3.16 -17.12
CA ASN A 110 9.02 -2.37 -18.35
C ASN A 110 7.57 -2.30 -18.86
N GLN A 111 6.66 -3.10 -18.30
CA GLN A 111 5.22 -3.04 -18.57
C GLN A 111 4.45 -2.29 -17.48
N ARG A 112 5.14 -1.71 -16.49
CA ARG A 112 4.50 -0.97 -15.39
C ARG A 112 4.35 0.52 -15.68
N PHE A 113 4.99 1.00 -16.74
CA PHE A 113 4.97 2.41 -17.12
C PHE A 113 4.86 2.56 -18.64
N PRO A 114 4.19 3.61 -19.15
CA PRO A 114 4.17 3.90 -20.58
C PRO A 114 5.54 4.39 -21.05
N LYS A 115 5.85 4.22 -22.34
CA LYS A 115 7.16 4.58 -22.92
C LYS A 115 7.63 6.01 -22.61
N SER A 116 6.71 6.97 -22.41
CA SER A 116 7.04 8.34 -22.03
C SER A 116 7.66 8.49 -20.63
N PHE A 117 7.56 7.45 -19.79
CA PHE A 117 8.16 7.36 -18.46
C PHE A 117 9.44 6.51 -18.43
N ALA A 118 9.94 6.06 -19.60
CA ALA A 118 11.25 5.42 -19.73
C ALA A 118 12.38 6.47 -19.63
N LYS A 119 12.49 7.11 -18.46
CA LYS A 119 13.38 8.26 -18.22
C LYS A 119 14.83 7.85 -17.98
N PHE A 120 15.03 6.82 -17.16
CA PHE A 120 16.33 6.34 -16.75
C PHE A 120 16.79 5.19 -17.64
N THR A 121 18.07 5.19 -17.98
CA THR A 121 18.74 4.16 -18.75
C THR A 121 19.84 3.51 -17.91
N PRO A 122 20.43 2.39 -18.37
CA PRO A 122 21.58 1.78 -17.71
C PRO A 122 22.79 2.70 -17.47
N LYS A 123 22.88 3.85 -18.15
CA LYS A 123 23.99 4.80 -17.99
C LYS A 123 23.77 5.77 -16.83
N ASP A 124 22.54 5.90 -16.35
CA ASP A 124 22.13 6.90 -15.35
C ASP A 124 22.19 6.37 -13.92
N LEU A 125 22.38 5.05 -13.74
CA LEU A 125 22.20 4.38 -12.46
C LEU A 125 23.51 3.88 -11.84
N PRO A 126 23.67 4.00 -10.52
CA PRO A 126 24.74 3.32 -9.80
C PRO A 126 24.41 1.82 -9.67
N TYR A 127 25.44 0.98 -9.77
CA TYR A 127 25.33 -0.47 -9.57
C TYR A 127 26.08 -0.97 -8.34
N THR A 128 26.61 -0.06 -7.53
CA THR A 128 27.34 -0.40 -6.31
C THR A 128 26.44 -1.18 -5.37
N GLY A 129 26.88 -2.36 -4.94
CA GLY A 129 26.11 -3.26 -4.07
C GLY A 129 25.20 -4.24 -4.83
N LEU A 130 24.96 -4.02 -6.13
CA LEU A 130 24.11 -4.91 -6.94
C LEU A 130 24.94 -6.02 -7.61
N LYS A 131 24.39 -7.23 -7.65
CA LYS A 131 24.96 -8.42 -8.29
C LYS A 131 24.65 -8.49 -9.80
N VAL A 132 24.61 -7.35 -10.48
CA VAL A 132 24.44 -7.27 -11.94
C VAL A 132 25.71 -7.76 -12.64
N GLN A 133 25.56 -8.49 -13.76
CA GLN A 133 26.70 -9.06 -14.51
C GLN A 133 26.80 -8.52 -15.94
N ASN A 134 25.67 -8.15 -16.54
CA ASN A 134 25.61 -7.77 -17.95
C ASN A 134 24.65 -6.59 -18.17
N MET A 135 24.53 -6.16 -19.44
CA MET A 135 23.67 -5.03 -19.80
C MET A 135 22.17 -5.33 -19.66
N ALA A 136 21.75 -6.59 -19.75
CA ALA A 136 20.36 -6.96 -19.56
C ALA A 136 19.94 -6.79 -18.09
N ASP A 137 20.77 -7.20 -17.13
CA ASP A 137 20.51 -6.96 -15.71
C ASP A 137 20.39 -5.47 -15.41
N LYS A 138 21.32 -4.69 -15.95
CA LYS A 138 21.33 -3.24 -15.81
C LYS A 138 20.08 -2.58 -16.39
N GLN A 139 19.54 -3.14 -17.48
CA GLN A 139 18.27 -2.70 -18.06
C GLN A 139 17.09 -3.04 -17.14
N ILE A 140 17.09 -4.21 -16.50
CA ILE A 140 16.04 -4.58 -15.52
C ILE A 140 16.03 -3.62 -14.33
N VAL A 141 17.21 -3.25 -13.81
CA VAL A 141 17.32 -2.21 -12.75
C VAL A 141 16.77 -0.87 -13.24
N ALA A 142 17.09 -0.47 -14.49
CA ALA A 142 16.55 0.77 -15.07
C ALA A 142 15.03 0.75 -15.23
N ASP A 143 14.47 -0.38 -15.66
CA ASP A 143 13.02 -0.56 -15.78
C ASP A 143 12.35 -0.54 -14.40
N TYR A 144 12.96 -1.14 -13.37
CA TYR A 144 12.49 -1.04 -11.99
C TYR A 144 12.44 0.42 -11.51
N VAL A 145 13.52 1.18 -11.71
CA VAL A 145 13.57 2.61 -11.33
C VAL A 145 12.55 3.45 -12.11
N ASN A 146 12.36 3.19 -13.41
CA ASN A 146 11.33 3.86 -14.21
C ASN A 146 9.92 3.52 -13.72
N SER A 147 9.68 2.28 -13.28
CA SER A 147 8.40 1.91 -12.69
C SER A 147 8.15 2.66 -11.37
N LEU A 148 9.18 2.88 -10.54
CA LEU A 148 9.07 3.69 -9.31
C LEU A 148 8.76 5.15 -9.65
N TYR A 149 9.42 5.69 -10.69
CA TYR A 149 9.14 7.05 -11.18
C TYR A 149 7.69 7.20 -11.66
N TYR A 150 7.14 6.18 -12.31
CA TYR A 150 5.74 6.19 -12.69
C TYR A 150 4.78 6.05 -11.49
N THR A 151 5.10 5.20 -10.51
CA THR A 151 4.35 5.12 -9.24
C THR A 151 4.30 6.49 -8.54
N ASP A 152 5.43 7.21 -8.47
CA ASP A 152 5.49 8.57 -7.91
C ASP A 152 4.55 9.54 -8.63
N TYR A 153 4.53 9.51 -9.96
CA TYR A 153 3.58 10.30 -10.76
C TYR A 153 2.11 9.92 -10.47
N ILE A 154 1.79 8.63 -10.35
CA ILE A 154 0.43 8.18 -10.01
C ILE A 154 0.03 8.65 -8.60
N LEU A 155 0.95 8.60 -7.62
CA LEU A 155 0.69 9.13 -6.29
C LEU A 155 0.42 10.65 -6.32
N GLN A 156 1.17 11.40 -7.12
CA GLN A 156 0.93 12.82 -7.32
C GLN A 156 -0.46 13.08 -7.90
N GLU A 157 -0.91 12.27 -8.87
CA GLU A 157 -2.26 12.35 -9.42
C GLU A 157 -3.33 12.04 -8.35
N ILE A 158 -3.12 11.01 -7.52
CA ILE A 158 -4.01 10.71 -6.39
C ILE A 158 -4.06 11.89 -5.41
N PHE A 159 -2.92 12.49 -5.06
CA PHE A 159 -2.89 13.65 -4.17
C PHE A 159 -3.65 14.84 -4.77
N ASN A 160 -3.55 15.04 -6.09
CA ASN A 160 -4.26 16.09 -6.82
C ASN A 160 -5.78 15.91 -6.81
N LEU A 161 -6.29 14.66 -6.81
CA LEU A 161 -7.73 14.39 -6.71
C LEU A 161 -8.35 14.96 -5.42
N PHE A 162 -7.57 14.98 -4.33
CA PHE A 162 -8.06 15.33 -2.99
C PHE A 162 -7.50 16.63 -2.41
N LYS A 163 -6.61 17.35 -3.12
CA LYS A 163 -5.90 18.53 -2.60
C LYS A 163 -6.78 19.57 -1.91
N ASP A 164 -8.00 19.78 -2.43
CA ASP A 164 -8.97 20.77 -1.93
C ASP A 164 -10.00 20.19 -0.94
N LYS A 165 -9.80 18.95 -0.48
CA LYS A 165 -10.68 18.24 0.46
C LYS A 165 -10.05 18.19 1.85
N ASN A 166 -10.85 17.90 2.87
CA ASN A 166 -10.33 17.50 4.18
C ASN A 166 -9.94 16.01 4.09
N ALA A 167 -8.74 15.72 3.60
CA ALA A 167 -8.28 14.37 3.31
C ALA A 167 -6.90 14.07 3.91
N LEU A 168 -6.74 12.79 4.28
CA LEU A 168 -5.50 12.12 4.64
C LEU A 168 -5.37 10.93 3.68
N ILE A 169 -4.18 10.75 3.11
CA ILE A 169 -3.86 9.70 2.14
C ILE A 169 -2.69 8.91 2.71
N VAL A 170 -2.85 7.58 2.81
CA VAL A 170 -1.79 6.66 3.22
C VAL A 170 -1.40 5.83 2.01
N TYR A 171 -0.12 5.86 1.66
CA TYR A 171 0.46 4.97 0.66
C TYR A 171 1.48 4.06 1.33
N LEU A 172 1.40 2.78 0.99
CA LEU A 172 2.42 1.81 1.30
C LEU A 172 2.45 0.71 0.24
N SER A 173 3.62 0.11 0.05
CA SER A 173 3.74 -1.15 -0.71
C SER A 173 3.26 -2.32 0.16
N ASP A 174 2.75 -3.38 -0.45
CA ASP A 174 2.41 -4.60 0.28
C ASP A 174 3.70 -5.33 0.71
N HIS A 175 4.71 -5.38 -0.15
CA HIS A 175 6.04 -5.88 0.16
C HIS A 175 7.14 -5.10 -0.60
N GLY A 176 8.40 -5.40 -0.28
CA GLY A 176 9.57 -4.94 -1.03
C GLY A 176 9.92 -5.91 -2.15
N GLN A 177 10.96 -5.61 -2.90
CA GLN A 177 11.41 -6.43 -4.03
C GLN A 177 12.93 -6.43 -4.02
N SER A 178 13.55 -7.61 -3.97
CA SER A 178 14.98 -7.73 -4.26
C SER A 178 15.17 -7.57 -5.76
N VAL A 179 16.02 -6.64 -6.16
CA VAL A 179 16.44 -6.31 -7.52
C VAL A 179 17.97 -6.26 -7.55
N TYR A 180 18.57 -7.45 -7.53
CA TYR A 180 20.01 -7.70 -7.54
C TYR A 180 20.77 -7.30 -6.26
N GLU A 181 20.14 -6.91 -5.15
CA GLU A 181 20.86 -6.65 -3.89
C GLU A 181 21.35 -7.93 -3.23
N ASP A 182 20.49 -8.96 -3.15
CA ASP A 182 20.77 -10.17 -2.37
C ASP A 182 21.51 -11.23 -3.20
N TRP A 183 21.12 -11.41 -4.46
CA TRP A 183 21.67 -12.40 -5.38
C TRP A 183 21.57 -11.91 -6.83
N HIS A 184 22.07 -12.70 -7.79
CA HIS A 184 22.00 -12.35 -9.21
C HIS A 184 20.60 -12.58 -9.81
N GLY A 185 19.64 -11.74 -9.44
CA GLY A 185 18.29 -11.78 -9.97
C GLY A 185 17.33 -10.88 -9.20
N TYR A 186 16.03 -11.06 -9.42
CA TYR A 186 14.99 -10.22 -8.84
C TYR A 186 13.75 -11.05 -8.48
N GLU A 187 13.40 -11.06 -7.20
CA GLU A 187 12.24 -11.81 -6.67
C GLU A 187 11.75 -11.24 -5.33
N HIS A 188 10.61 -11.75 -4.85
CA HIS A 188 10.22 -11.58 -3.45
C HIS A 188 11.23 -12.31 -2.57
N SER A 189 11.81 -11.61 -1.61
CA SER A 189 12.84 -12.20 -0.75
C SER A 189 12.50 -12.00 0.72
N CYS A 190 13.02 -12.91 1.55
CA CYS A 190 13.05 -12.76 2.99
C CYS A 190 14.32 -12.04 3.44
N SER A 191 14.64 -10.91 2.79
CA SER A 191 15.76 -10.03 3.12
C SER A 191 15.26 -8.63 3.48
N LYS A 192 16.17 -7.69 3.77
CA LYS A 192 15.81 -6.28 3.98
C LYS A 192 15.15 -5.68 2.73
N SER A 193 15.70 -5.89 1.53
CA SER A 193 15.13 -5.35 0.28
C SER A 193 13.76 -5.93 -0.05
N GLY A 194 13.48 -7.17 0.37
CA GLY A 194 12.18 -7.81 0.15
C GLY A 194 11.07 -7.40 1.14
N VAL A 195 11.40 -6.77 2.28
CA VAL A 195 10.40 -6.45 3.32
C VAL A 195 10.37 -4.99 3.76
N GLU A 196 11.41 -4.22 3.48
CA GLU A 196 11.39 -2.77 3.68
C GLU A 196 10.59 -2.12 2.55
N ILE A 197 9.65 -1.25 2.94
CA ILE A 197 8.68 -0.66 2.02
C ILE A 197 8.57 0.85 2.27
N PRO A 198 8.13 1.63 1.27
CA PRO A 198 7.68 2.98 1.52
C PRO A 198 6.42 2.97 2.40
N PHE A 199 6.35 3.89 3.36
CA PHE A 199 5.14 4.20 4.12
C PHE A 199 5.00 5.72 4.19
N VAL A 200 4.06 6.26 3.43
CA VAL A 200 3.89 7.71 3.23
C VAL A 200 2.51 8.11 3.70
N ILE A 201 2.46 9.18 4.51
CA ILE A 201 1.21 9.84 4.88
C ILE A 201 1.22 11.26 4.31
N TYR A 202 0.32 11.51 3.38
CA TYR A 202 0.05 12.84 2.85
C TYR A 202 -1.23 13.41 3.49
N VAL A 203 -1.17 14.66 3.95
CA VAL A 203 -2.33 15.37 4.50
C VAL A 203 -2.53 16.69 3.77
N THR A 204 -3.78 16.96 3.41
CA THR A 204 -4.21 18.21 2.76
C THR A 204 -4.15 19.40 3.72
N GLU A 205 -4.07 20.62 3.18
CA GLU A 205 -4.09 21.85 3.99
C GLU A 205 -5.34 21.94 4.88
N LYS A 206 -6.52 21.57 4.36
CA LYS A 206 -7.75 21.52 5.15
C LYS A 206 -7.67 20.51 6.30
N PHE A 207 -7.05 19.36 6.08
CA PHE A 207 -6.82 18.39 7.15
C PHE A 207 -5.86 18.94 8.21
N LYS A 208 -4.77 19.61 7.79
CA LYS A 208 -3.79 20.20 8.71
C LYS A 208 -4.44 21.25 9.63
N GLN A 209 -5.25 22.14 9.06
CA GLN A 209 -5.96 23.17 9.80
C GLN A 209 -6.98 22.58 10.78
N LYS A 210 -7.70 21.52 10.36
CA LYS A 210 -8.76 20.91 11.17
C LYS A 210 -8.24 19.98 12.27
N TYR A 211 -7.11 19.31 12.05
CA TYR A 211 -6.56 18.30 12.96
C TYR A 211 -5.07 18.49 13.28
N PRO A 212 -4.65 19.65 13.81
CA PRO A 212 -3.23 19.96 14.05
C PRO A 212 -2.55 18.97 14.99
N GLN A 213 -3.27 18.41 15.96
CA GLN A 213 -2.72 17.39 16.87
C GLN A 213 -2.43 16.06 16.17
N LYS A 214 -3.27 15.65 15.20
CA LYS A 214 -3.02 14.44 14.39
C LYS A 214 -1.78 14.65 13.51
N VAL A 215 -1.63 15.83 12.92
CA VAL A 215 -0.42 16.18 12.14
C VAL A 215 0.84 16.11 13.00
N LYS A 216 0.79 16.65 14.22
CA LYS A 216 1.90 16.56 15.17
C LYS A 216 2.26 15.11 15.50
N ALA A 217 1.26 14.27 15.76
CA ALA A 217 1.48 12.84 16.04
C ALA A 217 2.08 12.09 14.85
N ILE A 218 1.63 12.38 13.62
CA ILE A 218 2.22 11.84 12.38
C ILE A 218 3.68 12.26 12.25
N ALA A 219 3.99 13.54 12.43
CA ALA A 219 5.37 14.05 12.35
C ALA A 219 6.31 13.41 13.39
N GLN A 220 5.81 13.12 14.59
CA GLN A 220 6.57 12.46 15.65
C GLN A 220 6.79 10.95 15.41
N ALA A 221 6.10 10.36 14.44
CA ALA A 221 6.19 8.93 14.15
C ALA A 221 7.27 8.57 13.11
N ILE A 222 7.91 9.55 12.45
CA ILE A 222 8.74 9.34 11.25
C ILE A 222 9.87 8.31 11.42
N ASN A 223 10.48 8.24 12.61
CA ASN A 223 11.58 7.32 12.91
C ASN A 223 11.15 6.14 13.79
N LYS A 224 9.85 5.99 14.08
CA LYS A 224 9.36 4.86 14.85
C LYS A 224 9.36 3.63 13.95
N PRO A 225 9.95 2.51 14.38
CA PRO A 225 9.89 1.29 13.59
C PRO A 225 8.43 0.82 13.54
N PHE A 226 7.96 0.36 12.38
CA PHE A 226 6.56 -0.01 12.18
C PHE A 226 6.45 -1.26 11.30
N MET A 227 5.39 -2.03 11.49
CA MET A 227 5.09 -3.22 10.69
C MET A 227 3.64 -3.12 10.24
N THR A 228 3.37 -3.48 8.99
CA THR A 228 2.09 -3.24 8.33
C THR A 228 0.94 -4.07 8.90
N ASP A 229 1.24 -5.14 9.65
CA ASP A 229 0.26 -5.91 10.42
C ASP A 229 -0.39 -5.11 11.57
N ASP A 230 0.21 -3.97 11.97
CA ASP A 230 -0.37 -3.04 12.93
C ASP A 230 -1.12 -1.86 12.25
N LEU A 231 -1.29 -1.87 10.91
CA LEU A 231 -1.89 -0.75 10.18
C LEU A 231 -3.29 -0.40 10.68
N ILE A 232 -4.17 -1.38 10.86
CA ILE A 232 -5.54 -1.14 11.28
C ILE A 232 -5.63 -0.47 12.67
N HIS A 233 -4.69 -0.80 13.56
CA HIS A 233 -4.60 -0.21 14.89
C HIS A 233 -4.22 1.27 14.84
N SER A 234 -3.59 1.72 13.76
CA SER A 234 -3.16 3.10 13.57
C SER A 234 -4.15 3.90 12.70
N LEU A 235 -4.67 3.28 11.64
CA LEU A 235 -5.53 3.93 10.65
C LEU A 235 -6.91 4.27 11.22
N LEU A 236 -7.56 3.36 11.96
CA LEU A 236 -8.89 3.61 12.51
C LEU A 236 -8.89 4.75 13.54
N PRO A 237 -7.97 4.81 14.54
CA PRO A 237 -7.85 5.97 15.43
C PRO A 237 -7.53 7.28 14.70
N LEU A 238 -6.70 7.26 13.64
CA LEU A 238 -6.50 8.44 12.79
C LEU A 238 -7.80 8.95 12.16
N MET A 239 -8.75 8.05 11.87
CA MET A 239 -10.09 8.37 11.37
C MET A 239 -11.10 8.70 12.49
N GLY A 240 -10.69 8.61 13.76
CA GLY A 240 -11.55 8.80 14.93
C GLY A 240 -12.48 7.61 15.20
N ILE A 241 -12.14 6.43 14.70
CA ILE A 241 -12.89 5.18 14.91
C ILE A 241 -12.15 4.36 15.95
N HIS A 242 -12.88 3.92 16.97
CA HIS A 242 -12.38 3.02 18.00
C HIS A 242 -13.30 1.80 18.10
N THR A 243 -12.71 0.63 18.12
CA THR A 243 -13.37 -0.66 18.26
C THR A 243 -12.83 -1.37 19.50
N LYS A 244 -13.53 -2.41 19.95
CA LYS A 244 -13.08 -3.24 21.09
C LYS A 244 -11.75 -3.96 20.84
N ASP A 245 -11.38 -4.17 19.57
CA ASP A 245 -10.19 -4.91 19.17
C ASP A 245 -8.97 -4.01 18.96
N ASN A 246 -9.12 -2.68 19.10
CA ASN A 246 -7.99 -1.75 19.00
C ASN A 246 -7.01 -1.93 20.18
N ILE A 247 -5.72 -2.08 19.86
CA ILE A 247 -4.63 -2.17 20.83
C ILE A 247 -3.79 -0.90 20.72
N GLU A 248 -3.82 -0.06 21.75
CA GLU A 248 -3.20 1.27 21.70
C GLU A 248 -1.67 1.22 21.58
N SER A 249 -1.02 0.19 22.15
CA SER A 249 0.44 0.00 21.99
C SER A 249 0.85 -0.39 20.56
N LYS A 250 -0.10 -0.74 19.68
CA LYS A 250 0.11 -0.99 18.24
C LYS A 250 -0.25 0.20 17.36
N ASN A 251 -0.83 1.26 17.94
CA ASN A 251 -1.13 2.50 17.22
C ASN A 251 0.14 3.36 17.09
N LEU A 252 0.69 3.46 15.88
CA LEU A 252 1.93 4.19 15.55
C LEU A 252 1.93 5.65 16.05
N PHE A 253 0.76 6.28 16.06
CA PHE A 253 0.56 7.68 16.44
C PHE A 253 0.28 7.86 17.93
N SER A 254 0.19 6.75 18.68
CA SER A 254 -0.03 6.79 20.12
C SER A 254 1.24 7.20 20.88
N PRO A 255 1.09 7.93 22.00
CA PRO A 255 2.14 8.06 23.00
C PRO A 255 2.57 6.73 23.62
N THR A 256 1.70 5.70 23.63
CA THR A 256 2.00 4.38 24.23
C THR A 256 2.47 3.34 23.21
N PHE A 257 2.75 3.75 21.97
CA PHE A 257 3.24 2.87 20.92
C PHE A 257 4.49 2.11 21.37
N ASP A 258 4.45 0.78 21.27
CA ASP A 258 5.56 -0.08 21.68
C ASP A 258 6.65 -0.14 20.60
N VAL A 259 7.61 0.77 20.71
CA VAL A 259 8.80 0.78 19.84
C VAL A 259 9.65 -0.49 19.98
N LYS A 260 9.51 -1.25 21.09
CA LYS A 260 10.28 -2.46 21.38
C LYS A 260 9.61 -3.74 20.86
N ARG A 261 8.39 -3.67 20.29
CA ARG A 261 7.72 -4.81 19.66
C ARG A 261 8.68 -5.48 18.66
N LYS A 262 8.85 -6.80 18.77
CA LYS A 262 9.66 -7.58 17.83
C LYS A 262 8.93 -7.66 16.51
N ARG A 263 9.55 -7.20 15.43
CA ARG A 263 9.01 -7.28 14.05
C ARG A 263 9.52 -8.55 13.42
N VAL A 264 8.62 -9.46 13.04
CA VAL A 264 8.99 -10.80 12.58
C VAL A 264 8.55 -10.99 11.14
N PHE A 265 9.49 -11.31 10.25
CA PHE A 265 9.22 -11.65 8.87
C PHE A 265 9.91 -12.97 8.53
N CYS A 266 9.25 -13.83 7.76
CA CYS A 266 9.78 -15.15 7.40
C CYS A 266 10.33 -15.98 8.59
N GLY A 267 9.69 -15.87 9.77
CA GLY A 267 10.12 -16.56 10.99
C GLY A 267 11.33 -15.96 11.70
N SER A 268 11.91 -14.87 11.18
CA SER A 268 13.09 -14.19 11.74
C SER A 268 12.72 -12.83 12.31
N VAL A 269 13.39 -12.43 13.39
CA VAL A 269 13.24 -11.08 13.96
C VAL A 269 14.04 -10.09 13.11
N TYR A 270 13.39 -9.03 12.65
CA TYR A 270 14.01 -7.93 11.92
C TYR A 270 15.02 -7.19 12.79
N LYS A 271 16.18 -6.92 12.19
CA LYS A 271 17.29 -6.18 12.77
C LYS A 271 17.58 -5.00 11.83
N PRO A 272 17.35 -3.74 12.27
CA PRO A 272 17.64 -2.55 11.49
C PRO A 272 19.10 -2.49 11.02
#